data_AF-R7UVH2-F1
#
_entry.id   AF-R7UVH2-F1
#
_cell.length_a   1.000
_cell.length_b   1.000
_cell.length_c   1.000
_cell.angle_alpha   90.00
_cell.angle_beta   90.00
_cell.angle_gamma   90.00
#
_symmetry.space_group_name_H-M   'P 1'
#
loop_
_entity.id
_entity.type
_entity.pdbx_description
1 polymer ?
#
loop_
_entity_poly.entity_id
_entity_poly.type
_entity_poly.pdbx_seq_one_letter_code
_entity_poly.pdbx_strand_id
1 'polypeptide(L)'
;MLDYQPSQFKLDPRLARVLGIHTQTRPVIINALWQYIKTHQLQDSSEREYINCDKYLQQIFEAPRIRFSEIPQRLHPLLMPPDPIVITHIISVEGSESKKTACYDIDVEVDDTLKQQMNNFLLSTHSQQEIGNLDARIHDTVETINTLKTSRDFFLGFAKDPQEFINNWLVSQTRDLKVMTDVAGNPEEERKADFYHQPWAQEAVCRYFYGKVQQRRIELEQALAMGSKKFNN
;
A
#
# COMPACT_ATOMS: atom_id res chain seq x y z
N MET A 1 9.37 13.31 38.94
CA MET A 1 8.93 11.91 39.18
C MET A 1 9.80 11.06 38.27
N LEU A 2 10.34 9.92 38.72
CA LEU A 2 11.08 9.06 37.79
C LEU A 2 10.08 8.56 36.73
N ASP A 3 10.28 8.96 35.49
CA ASP A 3 9.44 8.55 34.38
C ASP A 3 9.85 7.14 33.97
N TYR A 4 9.21 6.13 34.57
CA TYR A 4 9.40 4.73 34.19
C TYR A 4 8.84 4.53 32.77
N GLN A 5 9.73 4.48 31.78
CA GLN A 5 9.42 4.11 30.41
C GLN A 5 10.16 2.81 30.05
N PRO A 6 9.45 1.68 29.91
CA PRO A 6 7.99 1.49 29.98
C PRO A 6 7.42 1.57 31.40
N SER A 7 6.12 1.87 31.53
CA SER A 7 5.45 1.96 32.84
C SER A 7 5.60 0.66 33.64
N GLN A 8 6.30 0.76 34.77
CA GLN A 8 6.45 -0.33 35.73
C GLN A 8 5.34 -0.28 36.78
N PHE A 9 4.97 -1.45 37.30
CA PHE A 9 3.94 -1.63 38.32
C PHE A 9 4.50 -2.43 39.49
N LYS A 10 4.15 -2.03 40.71
CA LYS A 10 4.41 -2.79 41.92
C LYS A 10 3.31 -3.84 42.09
N LEU A 11 3.69 -5.08 42.30
CA LEU A 11 2.73 -6.17 42.49
C LEU A 11 2.23 -6.20 43.93
N ASP A 12 1.00 -6.68 44.12
CA ASP A 12 0.50 -7.07 45.45
C ASP A 12 1.51 -8.03 46.14
N PRO A 13 1.81 -7.86 47.44
CA PRO A 13 2.82 -8.67 48.15
C PRO A 13 2.62 -10.19 48.03
N ARG A 14 1.38 -10.64 47.90
CA ARG A 14 1.04 -12.06 47.74
C ARG A 14 1.43 -12.55 46.35
N LEU A 15 1.09 -11.76 45.33
CA LEU A 15 1.44 -12.05 43.94
C LEU A 15 2.96 -11.93 43.71
N ALA A 16 3.60 -10.92 44.31
CA ALA A 16 5.04 -10.71 44.22
C ALA A 16 5.83 -11.91 44.77
N ARG A 17 5.36 -12.50 45.87
CA ARG A 17 5.99 -13.69 46.47
C ARG A 17 5.84 -14.95 45.60
N VAL A 18 4.72 -15.10 44.91
CA VAL A 18 4.46 -16.24 44.01
C VAL A 18 5.27 -16.12 42.72
N LEU A 19 5.33 -14.91 42.14
CA LEU A 19 6.04 -14.68 40.88
C LEU A 19 7.54 -14.38 41.06
N GLY A 20 7.99 -14.11 42.29
CA GLY A 20 9.36 -13.68 42.57
C GLY A 20 9.69 -12.28 42.05
N ILE A 21 8.67 -11.44 41.83
CA ILE A 21 8.78 -10.14 41.17
C ILE A 21 8.13 -9.06 42.02
N HIS A 22 8.89 -8.03 42.41
CA HIS A 22 8.37 -6.91 43.21
C HIS A 22 7.83 -5.76 42.36
N THR A 23 8.59 -5.35 41.34
CA THR A 23 8.23 -4.24 40.44
C THR A 23 8.68 -4.59 39.02
N GLN A 24 7.76 -4.59 38.05
CA GLN A 24 8.07 -4.91 36.65
C GLN A 24 7.03 -4.32 35.70
N THR A 25 7.29 -4.41 34.39
CA THR A 25 6.32 -4.04 33.35
C THR A 25 5.19 -5.06 33.22
N ARG A 26 4.00 -4.61 32.82
CA ARG A 26 2.81 -5.47 32.67
C ARG A 26 3.05 -6.72 31.79
N PRO A 27 3.74 -6.64 30.63
CA PRO A 27 4.03 -7.82 29.83
C PRO A 27 4.90 -8.86 30.54
N VAL A 28 5.92 -8.39 31.29
CA VAL A 28 6.81 -9.27 32.06
C VAL A 28 6.03 -9.98 33.17
N ILE A 29 5.15 -9.26 33.88
CA ILE A 29 4.31 -9.84 34.94
C ILE A 29 3.37 -10.92 34.37
N ILE A 30 2.71 -10.65 33.24
CA ILE A 30 1.83 -11.63 32.59
C ILE A 30 2.63 -12.86 32.14
N ASN A 31 3.83 -12.66 31.60
CA ASN A 31 4.68 -13.76 31.18
C ASN A 31 5.17 -14.60 32.37
N ALA A 32 5.56 -13.96 33.48
CA ALA A 32 5.94 -14.65 34.71
C ALA A 32 4.78 -15.46 35.30
N LEU A 33 3.57 -14.89 35.30
CA LEU A 33 2.36 -15.61 35.69
C LEU A 33 2.10 -16.82 34.79
N TRP A 34 2.30 -16.66 33.48
CA TRP A 34 2.16 -17.76 32.53
C TRP A 34 3.21 -18.86 32.74
N GLN A 35 4.46 -18.49 33.02
CA GLN A 35 5.51 -19.43 33.38
C GLN A 35 5.17 -20.19 34.66
N TYR A 36 4.62 -19.51 35.67
CA TYR A 36 4.15 -20.16 36.90
C TYR A 36 3.06 -21.20 36.60
N ILE A 37 2.02 -20.81 35.83
CA ILE A 37 0.91 -21.70 35.44
C ILE A 37 1.43 -22.95 34.70
N LYS A 38 2.38 -22.77 33.77
CA LYS A 38 2.98 -23.89 33.02
C LYS A 38 3.81 -24.81 33.91
N THR A 39 4.64 -24.24 34.79
CA THR A 39 5.55 -25.00 35.65
C THR A 39 4.78 -25.86 36.65
N HIS A 40 3.66 -25.33 37.16
CA HIS A 40 2.79 -26.02 38.10
C HIS A 40 1.66 -26.84 37.43
N GLN A 41 1.65 -26.93 36.09
CA GLN A 41 0.65 -27.68 35.30
C GLN A 41 -0.81 -27.32 35.68
N LEU A 42 -1.07 -26.03 35.91
CA LEU A 42 -2.36 -25.54 36.38
C LEU A 42 -3.39 -25.35 35.26
N GLN A 43 -2.98 -25.55 34.00
CA GLN A 43 -3.89 -25.53 32.86
C GLN A 43 -4.72 -26.82 32.81
N ASP A 44 -6.02 -26.70 32.64
CA ASP A 44 -6.91 -27.85 32.54
C ASP A 44 -6.63 -28.64 31.25
N SER A 45 -6.52 -29.98 31.36
CA SER A 45 -6.24 -30.87 30.24
C SER A 45 -7.41 -31.00 29.26
N SER A 46 -8.64 -30.87 29.76
CA SER A 46 -9.88 -31.02 28.99
C SER A 46 -10.31 -29.68 28.40
N GLU A 47 -10.18 -28.60 29.16
CA GLU A 47 -10.58 -27.25 28.75
C GLU A 47 -9.40 -26.26 28.84
N ARG A 48 -8.56 -26.21 27.79
CA ARG A 48 -7.31 -25.42 27.79
C ARG A 48 -7.48 -23.90 27.99
N GLU A 49 -8.70 -23.38 27.93
CA GLU A 49 -9.02 -21.98 28.23
C GLU A 49 -9.10 -21.68 29.73
N TYR A 50 -9.22 -22.71 30.56
CA TYR A 50 -9.35 -22.61 32.00
C TYR A 50 -8.06 -22.97 32.72
N ILE A 51 -7.82 -22.24 33.81
CA ILE A 51 -6.71 -22.44 34.73
C ILE A 51 -7.30 -22.80 36.09
N ASN A 52 -6.88 -23.95 36.60
CA ASN A 52 -7.21 -24.43 37.93
C ASN A 52 -6.24 -23.78 38.92
N CYS A 53 -6.73 -22.77 39.65
CA CYS A 53 -5.91 -22.04 40.60
C CYS A 53 -5.47 -22.97 41.72
N ASP A 54 -4.16 -22.99 42.02
CA ASP A 54 -3.63 -23.66 43.20
C ASP A 54 -3.93 -22.87 44.48
N LYS A 55 -3.49 -23.37 45.64
CA LYS A 55 -3.76 -22.72 46.94
C LYS A 55 -3.28 -21.26 46.98
N TYR A 56 -2.23 -20.91 46.26
CA TYR A 56 -1.66 -19.55 46.24
C TYR A 56 -2.40 -18.63 45.27
N LEU A 57 -2.73 -19.11 44.07
CA LEU A 57 -3.52 -18.36 43.09
C LEU A 57 -4.97 -18.19 43.52
N GLN A 58 -5.57 -19.18 44.20
CA GLN A 58 -6.92 -19.05 44.77
C GLN A 58 -6.97 -17.95 45.82
N GLN A 59 -5.91 -17.84 46.60
CA GLN A 59 -5.74 -16.78 47.59
C GLN A 59 -5.69 -15.40 46.92
N ILE A 60 -4.99 -15.26 45.80
CA ILE A 60 -4.78 -13.97 45.11
C ILE A 60 -5.99 -13.57 44.25
N PHE A 61 -6.51 -14.49 43.43
CA PHE A 61 -7.60 -14.22 42.49
C PHE A 61 -8.99 -14.48 43.05
N GLU A 62 -9.08 -15.02 44.27
CA GLU A 62 -10.33 -15.34 44.98
C GLU A 62 -11.27 -16.23 44.16
N ALA A 63 -10.71 -17.09 43.31
CA ALA A 63 -11.45 -17.98 42.43
C ALA A 63 -10.74 -19.34 42.33
N PRO A 64 -11.48 -20.47 42.47
CA PRO A 64 -10.92 -21.81 42.31
C PRO A 64 -10.49 -22.11 40.86
N ARG A 65 -11.18 -21.48 39.90
CA ARG A 65 -10.97 -21.67 38.47
C ARG A 65 -11.20 -20.34 37.75
N ILE A 66 -10.29 -19.99 36.85
CA ILE A 66 -10.36 -18.73 36.07
C ILE A 66 -10.17 -19.01 34.59
N ARG A 67 -10.75 -18.17 33.73
CA ARG A 67 -10.47 -18.20 32.28
C ARG A 67 -9.24 -17.37 31.96
N PHE A 68 -8.47 -17.78 30.95
CA PHE A 68 -7.28 -17.04 30.51
C PHE A 68 -7.61 -15.58 30.11
N SER A 69 -8.76 -15.35 29.49
CA SER A 69 -9.24 -14.01 29.11
C SER A 69 -9.55 -13.09 30.30
N GLU A 70 -9.79 -13.65 31.49
CA GLU A 70 -10.09 -12.89 32.71
C GLU A 70 -8.82 -12.43 33.44
N ILE A 71 -7.66 -13.05 33.15
CA ILE A 71 -6.38 -12.73 33.80
C ILE A 71 -6.05 -11.24 33.71
N PRO A 72 -6.09 -10.56 32.55
CA PRO A 72 -5.71 -9.14 32.49
C PRO A 72 -6.59 -8.23 33.34
N GLN A 73 -7.88 -8.59 33.51
CA GLN A 73 -8.84 -7.83 34.31
C GLN A 73 -8.64 -8.08 35.81
N ARG A 74 -8.44 -9.35 36.19
CA ARG A 74 -8.18 -9.76 37.59
C ARG A 74 -6.79 -9.31 38.08
N LEU A 75 -5.82 -9.21 37.17
CA LEU A 75 -4.47 -8.74 37.47
C LEU A 75 -4.43 -7.22 37.67
N HIS A 76 -5.23 -6.45 36.94
CA HIS A 76 -5.22 -4.97 37.02
C HIS A 76 -5.33 -4.39 38.45
N PRO A 77 -6.26 -4.83 39.32
CA PRO A 77 -6.35 -4.33 40.70
C PRO A 77 -5.17 -4.74 41.60
N LEU A 78 -4.38 -5.74 41.19
CA LEU A 78 -3.20 -6.22 41.92
C LEU A 78 -1.91 -5.48 41.48
N LEU A 79 -2.02 -4.56 40.52
CA LEU A 79 -0.93 -3.73 40.02
C LEU A 79 -1.07 -2.32 40.59
N MET A 80 -0.20 -1.99 41.54
CA MET A 80 -0.12 -0.68 42.17
C MET A 80 0.93 0.19 41.47
N PRO A 81 0.81 1.53 41.55
CA PRO A 81 1.90 2.40 41.15
C PRO A 81 3.17 2.05 41.96
N PRO A 82 4.38 2.16 41.37
CA PRO A 82 5.62 1.98 42.11
C PRO A 82 5.70 2.93 43.31
N ASP A 83 6.26 2.45 44.42
CA ASP A 83 6.41 3.29 45.61
C ASP A 83 7.34 4.49 45.28
N PRO A 84 7.03 5.69 45.79
CA PRO A 84 7.94 6.82 45.64
C PRO A 84 9.23 6.57 46.42
N ILE A 85 10.36 7.02 45.88
CA ILE A 85 11.64 7.01 46.58
C ILE A 85 11.58 8.07 47.68
N VAL A 86 11.50 7.64 48.95
CA VAL A 86 11.49 8.53 50.12
C VAL A 86 12.88 8.52 50.78
N ILE A 87 13.58 9.65 50.72
CA ILE A 87 14.88 9.85 51.37
C ILE A 87 14.65 10.64 52.67
N THR A 88 14.73 9.96 53.81
CA THR A 88 14.62 10.58 55.15
C THR A 88 16.00 10.95 55.68
N HIS A 89 16.30 12.26 55.74
CA HIS A 89 17.53 12.78 56.34
C HIS A 89 17.24 13.43 57.70
N ILE A 90 17.79 12.86 58.77
CA ILE A 90 17.67 13.42 60.14
C ILE A 90 18.80 14.42 60.34
N ILE A 91 18.45 15.69 60.54
CA ILE A 91 19.43 16.76 60.80
C ILE A 91 19.79 16.71 62.29
N SER A 92 21.06 16.46 62.60
CA SER A 92 21.58 16.50 63.98
C SER A 92 22.29 17.84 64.23
N VAL A 93 21.97 18.49 65.35
CA VAL A 93 22.46 19.85 65.69
C VAL A 93 23.68 19.83 66.63
N GLU A 94 24.05 18.66 67.16
CA GLU A 94 25.22 18.48 68.03
C GLU A 94 26.39 17.82 67.29
N GLY A 95 27.52 18.53 67.21
CA GLY A 95 28.84 17.95 66.89
C GLY A 95 29.33 18.16 65.45
N SER A 96 30.49 18.83 65.35
CA SER A 96 31.44 19.00 64.23
C SER A 96 31.01 18.61 62.81
N GLU A 97 31.23 19.53 61.86
CA GLU A 97 31.08 19.36 60.39
C GLU A 97 31.65 18.04 59.83
N SER A 98 30.92 16.93 59.98
CA SER A 98 31.12 15.76 59.14
C SER A 98 30.14 15.91 57.98
N LYS A 99 30.64 16.33 56.82
CA LYS A 99 29.93 16.22 55.54
C LYS A 99 29.65 14.74 55.28
N LYS A 100 28.56 14.21 55.84
CA LYS A 100 28.05 12.87 55.54
C LYS A 100 27.24 13.00 54.26
N THR A 101 27.93 13.01 53.12
CA THR A 101 27.27 12.85 51.82
C THR A 101 26.58 11.49 51.83
N ALA A 102 25.27 11.47 52.02
CA ALA A 102 24.47 10.27 51.85
C ALA A 102 24.33 10.03 50.34
N CYS A 103 25.13 9.11 49.81
CA CYS A 103 25.03 8.66 48.44
C CYS A 103 23.93 7.59 48.35
N TYR A 104 22.96 7.79 47.47
CA TYR A 104 21.93 6.81 47.15
C TYR A 104 22.12 6.39 45.69
N ASP A 105 22.46 5.12 45.47
CA ASP A 105 22.51 4.53 44.14
C ASP A 105 21.08 4.12 43.74
N ILE A 106 20.59 4.67 42.64
CA ILE A 106 19.26 4.39 42.10
C ILE A 106 19.47 3.85 40.68
N ASP A 107 19.11 2.58 40.47
CA ASP A 107 19.14 1.97 39.15
C ASP A 107 17.99 2.54 38.31
N VAL A 108 18.33 3.16 37.17
CA VAL A 108 17.37 3.73 36.23
C VAL A 108 17.46 2.96 34.92
N GLU A 109 16.34 2.38 34.47
CA GLU A 109 16.23 1.81 33.13
C GLU A 109 16.26 2.96 32.11
N VAL A 110 17.26 2.94 31.22
CA VAL A 110 17.41 3.88 30.11
C VAL A 110 16.92 3.25 28.81
N ASP A 111 16.36 4.08 27.92
CA ASP A 111 15.94 3.65 26.58
C ASP A 111 17.10 3.01 25.81
N ASP A 112 16.77 1.94 25.08
CA ASP A 112 17.74 1.20 24.27
C ASP A 112 18.25 2.06 23.10
N THR A 113 19.53 2.45 23.18
CA THR A 113 20.23 3.24 22.15
C THR A 113 20.16 2.62 20.75
N LEU A 114 20.01 1.28 20.64
CA LEU A 114 19.86 0.59 19.37
C LEU A 114 18.56 0.96 18.65
N LYS A 115 17.45 1.20 19.38
CA LYS A 115 16.18 1.62 18.77
C LYS A 115 16.32 2.94 18.04
N GLN A 116 17.09 3.87 18.59
CA GLN A 116 17.36 5.17 17.96
C GLN A 116 18.20 4.98 16.68
N GLN A 117 19.23 4.15 16.73
CA GLN A 117 20.06 3.83 15.56
C GLN A 117 19.25 3.15 14.44
N MET A 118 18.38 2.19 14.79
CA MET A 118 17.50 1.52 13.84
C MET A 118 16.50 2.50 13.21
N ASN A 119 15.92 3.41 14.00
CA ASN A 119 14.99 4.40 13.47
C ASN A 119 15.69 5.37 12.50
N ASN A 120 16.90 5.81 12.86
CA ASN A 120 17.73 6.63 11.96
C ASN A 120 18.06 5.89 10.65
N PHE A 121 18.33 4.58 10.72
CA PHE A 121 18.55 3.77 9.51
C PHE A 121 17.29 3.68 8.64
N LEU A 122 16.12 3.41 9.23
CA LEU A 122 14.85 3.33 8.49
C LEU A 122 14.45 4.67 7.84
N LEU A 123 14.77 5.79 8.50
CA LEU A 123 14.49 7.13 8.01
C LEU A 123 15.53 7.65 7.01
N SER A 124 16.69 6.98 6.88
CA SER A 124 17.73 7.37 5.93
C SER A 124 17.31 7.04 4.49
N THR A 125 16.48 7.89 3.91
CA THR A 125 16.03 7.80 2.51
C THR A 125 16.98 8.49 1.53
N HIS A 126 18.16 8.93 1.99
CA HIS A 126 19.13 9.66 1.17
C HIS A 126 19.49 8.89 -0.11
N SER A 127 19.67 7.57 -0.02
CA SER A 127 19.96 6.72 -1.18
C SER A 127 18.79 6.58 -2.16
N GLN A 128 17.54 6.79 -1.72
CA GLN A 128 16.36 6.62 -2.60
C GLN A 128 16.25 7.73 -3.64
N GLN A 129 16.61 8.96 -3.29
CA GLN A 129 16.59 10.08 -4.24
C GLN A 129 17.66 9.92 -5.34
N GLU A 130 18.85 9.46 -4.96
CA GLU A 130 19.93 9.20 -5.92
C GLU A 130 19.56 8.06 -6.87
N ILE A 131 18.98 6.97 -6.35
CA ILE A 131 18.48 5.86 -7.18
C ILE A 131 17.43 6.36 -8.16
N GLY A 132 16.44 7.15 -7.72
CA GLY A 132 15.41 7.69 -8.61
C GLY A 132 15.98 8.57 -9.73
N ASN A 133 17.00 9.39 -9.43
CA ASN A 133 17.68 10.21 -10.45
C ASN A 133 18.47 9.34 -11.45
N LEU A 134 19.12 8.27 -10.97
CA LEU A 134 19.82 7.32 -11.84
C LEU A 134 18.84 6.58 -12.75
N ASP A 135 17.69 6.17 -12.23
CA ASP A 135 16.62 5.52 -13.00
C ASP A 135 16.08 6.43 -14.11
N ALA A 136 15.82 7.71 -13.80
CA ALA A 136 15.40 8.69 -14.81
C ALA A 136 16.45 8.83 -15.93
N ARG A 137 17.74 8.93 -15.56
CA ARG A 137 18.83 9.02 -16.54
C ARG A 137 18.96 7.76 -17.39
N ILE A 138 18.73 6.58 -16.81
CA ILE A 138 18.68 5.32 -17.57
C ILE A 138 17.54 5.37 -18.58
N HIS A 139 16.35 5.82 -18.18
CA HIS A 139 15.20 5.94 -19.06
C HIS A 139 15.48 6.84 -20.26
N ASP A 140 15.97 8.06 -20.02
CA ASP A 140 16.30 9.03 -21.08
C ASP A 140 17.36 8.48 -22.06
N THR A 141 18.34 7.76 -21.53
CA THR A 141 19.39 7.14 -22.33
C THR A 141 18.82 6.03 -23.22
N VAL A 142 17.91 5.20 -22.69
CA VAL A 142 17.26 4.13 -23.45
C VAL A 142 16.36 4.70 -24.55
N GLU A 143 15.62 5.77 -24.27
CA GLU A 143 14.81 6.46 -25.28
C GLU A 143 15.68 7.02 -26.42
N THR A 144 16.80 7.65 -26.06
CA THR A 144 17.78 8.15 -27.02
C THR A 144 18.34 7.01 -27.89
N ILE A 145 18.70 5.88 -27.29
CA ILE A 145 19.18 4.68 -28.01
C ILE A 145 18.11 4.17 -28.99
N ASN A 146 16.85 4.09 -28.57
CA ASN A 146 15.76 3.63 -29.43
C ASN A 146 15.53 4.57 -30.62
N THR A 147 15.62 5.88 -30.40
CA THR A 147 15.50 6.88 -31.46
C THR A 147 16.65 6.74 -32.46
N LEU A 148 17.88 6.60 -31.97
CA LEU A 148 19.07 6.38 -32.80
C LEU A 148 19.01 5.05 -33.56
N LYS A 149 18.49 3.99 -32.93
CA LYS A 149 18.31 2.68 -33.58
C LYS A 149 17.32 2.80 -34.73
N THR A 150 16.15 3.40 -34.51
CA THR A 150 15.14 3.60 -35.56
C THR A 150 15.71 4.41 -36.73
N SER A 151 16.44 5.49 -36.43
CA SER A 151 17.10 6.31 -37.45
C SER A 151 18.16 5.51 -38.22
N ARG A 152 19.00 4.74 -37.52
CA ARG A 152 19.99 3.86 -38.15
C ARG A 152 19.34 2.83 -39.06
N ASP A 153 18.31 2.14 -38.58
CA ASP A 153 17.64 1.09 -39.33
C ASP A 153 16.91 1.66 -40.57
N PHE A 154 16.37 2.89 -40.48
CA PHE A 154 15.84 3.65 -41.61
C PHE A 154 16.90 3.89 -42.68
N PHE A 155 18.05 4.48 -42.31
CA PHE A 155 19.13 4.77 -43.28
C PHE A 155 19.76 3.50 -43.86
N LEU A 156 19.88 2.43 -43.06
CA LEU A 156 20.34 1.13 -43.55
C LEU A 156 19.36 0.47 -44.50
N GLY A 157 18.05 0.61 -44.27
CA GLY A 157 17.01 0.16 -45.18
C GLY A 157 17.16 0.83 -46.54
N PHE A 158 17.30 2.16 -46.55
CA PHE A 158 17.52 2.94 -47.77
C PHE A 158 18.82 2.56 -48.49
N ALA A 159 19.91 2.35 -47.75
CA ALA A 159 21.22 2.04 -48.34
C ALA A 159 21.31 0.63 -48.95
N LYS A 160 20.48 -0.32 -48.50
CA LYS A 160 20.46 -1.70 -49.00
C LYS A 160 19.67 -1.84 -50.31
N ASP A 161 18.45 -1.33 -50.34
CA ASP A 161 17.60 -1.30 -51.54
C ASP A 161 16.79 0.00 -51.56
N PRO A 162 17.28 1.05 -52.23
CA PRO A 162 16.61 2.34 -52.23
C PRO A 162 15.29 2.32 -53.00
N GLN A 163 15.14 1.46 -54.02
CA GLN A 163 13.94 1.45 -54.85
C GLN A 163 12.76 0.82 -54.11
N GLU A 164 12.96 -0.35 -53.52
CA GLU A 164 11.92 -1.00 -52.71
C GLU A 164 11.60 -0.17 -51.47
N PHE A 165 12.63 0.39 -50.82
CA PHE A 165 12.46 1.25 -49.64
C PHE A 165 11.61 2.48 -49.94
N ILE A 166 11.90 3.24 -51.01
CA ILE A 166 11.11 4.43 -51.39
C ILE A 166 9.66 4.05 -51.68
N ASN A 167 9.41 2.94 -52.37
CA ASN A 167 8.04 2.50 -52.66
C ASN A 167 7.28 2.18 -51.37
N ASN A 168 7.88 1.40 -50.47
CA ASN A 168 7.29 1.07 -49.17
C ASN A 168 7.08 2.32 -48.30
N TRP A 169 8.04 3.26 -48.34
CA TRP A 169 7.97 4.53 -47.62
C TRP A 169 6.81 5.40 -48.13
N LEU A 170 6.65 5.53 -49.44
CA LEU A 170 5.54 6.28 -50.04
C LEU A 170 4.18 5.68 -49.67
N VAL A 171 4.07 4.34 -49.67
CA VAL A 171 2.86 3.64 -49.23
C VAL A 171 2.58 3.88 -47.75
N SER A 172 3.60 3.81 -46.89
CA SER A 172 3.47 4.09 -45.46
C SER A 172 3.01 5.52 -45.21
N GLN A 173 3.71 6.51 -45.77
CA GLN A 173 3.38 7.93 -45.60
C GLN A 173 1.98 8.26 -46.14
N THR A 174 1.58 7.66 -47.26
CA THR A 174 0.22 7.83 -47.82
C THR A 174 -0.83 7.26 -46.88
N ARG A 175 -0.57 6.11 -46.26
CA ARG A 175 -1.46 5.49 -45.27
C ARG A 175 -1.56 6.35 -44.01
N ASP A 176 -0.43 6.78 -43.47
CA ASP A 176 -0.38 7.59 -42.25
C ASP A 176 -1.12 8.92 -42.46
N LEU A 177 -0.92 9.56 -43.62
CA LEU A 177 -1.67 10.77 -43.99
C LEU A 177 -3.18 10.50 -44.05
N LYS A 178 -3.63 9.43 -44.71
CA LYS A 178 -5.05 9.07 -44.79
C LYS A 178 -5.67 8.87 -43.40
N VAL A 179 -4.94 8.23 -42.49
CA VAL A 179 -5.37 8.03 -41.10
C VAL A 179 -5.47 9.36 -40.35
N MET A 180 -4.50 10.26 -40.53
CA MET A 180 -4.51 11.58 -39.88
C MET A 180 -5.60 12.52 -40.41
N THR A 181 -5.95 12.42 -41.70
CA THR A 181 -6.93 13.32 -42.35
C THR A 181 -8.33 12.73 -42.47
N ASP A 182 -8.54 11.50 -42.00
CA ASP A 182 -9.79 10.73 -42.15
C ASP A 182 -10.27 10.65 -43.62
N VAL A 183 -9.32 10.67 -44.56
CA VAL A 183 -9.61 10.60 -45.99
C VAL A 183 -9.76 9.13 -46.36
N ALA A 184 -11.01 8.74 -46.60
CA ALA A 184 -11.35 7.40 -47.06
C ALA A 184 -11.18 7.27 -48.59
N GLY A 185 -10.89 6.05 -49.03
CA GLY A 185 -10.80 5.71 -50.45
C GLY A 185 -9.40 5.88 -51.06
N ASN A 186 -9.25 5.37 -52.27
CA ASN A 186 -8.04 5.57 -53.06
C ASN A 186 -8.48 6.05 -54.46
N PRO A 187 -8.47 7.36 -54.72
CA PRO A 187 -8.97 7.92 -55.99
C PRO A 187 -8.32 7.27 -57.22
N GLU A 188 -7.07 6.85 -57.12
CA GLU A 188 -6.37 6.18 -58.23
C GLU A 188 -6.84 4.74 -58.48
N GLU A 189 -7.29 4.02 -57.44
CA GLU A 189 -7.91 2.70 -57.62
C GLU A 189 -9.33 2.84 -58.15
N GLU A 190 -10.09 3.81 -57.62
CA GLU A 190 -11.46 4.10 -58.05
C GLU A 190 -11.55 4.51 -59.54
N ARG A 191 -10.45 5.01 -60.12
CA ARG A 191 -10.38 5.30 -61.56
C ARG A 191 -10.28 4.06 -62.45
N LYS A 192 -9.84 2.92 -61.91
CA LYS A 192 -9.60 1.70 -62.70
C LYS A 192 -10.86 0.85 -62.78
N ALA A 193 -11.16 0.31 -63.96
CA ALA A 193 -12.32 -0.54 -64.15
C ALA A 193 -12.33 -1.78 -63.24
N ASP A 194 -11.15 -2.33 -62.92
CA ASP A 194 -10.99 -3.50 -62.04
C ASP A 194 -11.56 -3.29 -60.64
N PHE A 195 -11.58 -2.05 -60.16
CA PHE A 195 -12.18 -1.69 -58.88
C PHE A 195 -13.69 -2.00 -58.84
N TYR A 196 -14.37 -1.88 -59.96
CA TYR A 196 -15.81 -2.14 -60.07
C TYR A 196 -16.16 -3.59 -60.44
N HIS A 197 -15.17 -4.47 -60.61
CA HIS A 197 -15.37 -5.91 -60.80
C HIS A 197 -15.36 -6.69 -59.47
N GLN A 198 -15.35 -5.99 -58.35
CA GLN A 198 -15.30 -6.59 -57.02
C GLN A 198 -16.66 -7.15 -56.58
N PRO A 199 -16.71 -8.15 -55.66
CA PRO A 199 -17.96 -8.79 -55.23
C PRO A 199 -19.00 -7.80 -54.67
N TRP A 200 -18.56 -6.70 -54.07
CA TRP A 200 -19.43 -5.67 -53.51
C TRP A 200 -20.15 -4.83 -54.58
N ALA A 201 -19.70 -4.84 -55.84
CA ALA A 201 -20.20 -3.95 -56.87
C ALA A 201 -21.68 -4.19 -57.19
N GLN A 202 -22.10 -5.45 -57.30
CA GLN A 202 -23.49 -5.80 -57.57
C GLN A 202 -24.43 -5.33 -56.46
N GLU A 203 -24.05 -5.56 -55.20
CA GLU A 203 -24.82 -5.10 -54.04
C GLU A 203 -24.85 -3.57 -53.95
N ALA A 204 -23.72 -2.90 -54.20
CA ALA A 204 -23.64 -1.45 -54.19
C ALA A 204 -24.56 -0.81 -55.25
N VAL A 205 -24.63 -1.40 -56.45
CA VAL A 205 -25.56 -0.96 -57.51
C VAL A 205 -27.01 -1.14 -57.07
N CYS A 206 -27.38 -2.28 -56.48
CA CYS A 206 -28.73 -2.51 -55.93
C CYS A 206 -29.11 -1.47 -54.87
N ARG A 207 -28.22 -1.21 -53.91
CA ARG A 207 -28.43 -0.19 -52.85
C ARG A 207 -28.58 1.21 -53.44
N TYR A 208 -27.75 1.56 -54.43
CA TYR A 208 -27.82 2.83 -55.13
C TYR A 208 -29.16 3.00 -55.87
N PHE A 209 -29.58 1.98 -56.64
CA PHE A 209 -30.85 2.01 -57.35
C PHE A 209 -32.04 2.17 -56.39
N TYR A 210 -32.06 1.41 -55.29
CA TYR A 210 -33.10 1.54 -54.27
C TYR A 210 -33.16 2.97 -53.72
N GLY A 211 -32.02 3.54 -53.32
CA GLY A 211 -31.95 4.92 -52.83
C GLY A 211 -32.44 5.95 -53.85
N LYS A 212 -32.04 5.81 -55.12
CA LYS A 212 -32.45 6.70 -56.21
C LYS A 212 -33.95 6.63 -56.51
N VAL A 213 -34.54 5.44 -56.45
CA VAL A 213 -35.98 5.24 -56.61
C VAL A 213 -36.75 5.91 -55.47
N GLN A 214 -36.29 5.76 -54.22
CA GLN A 214 -36.92 6.42 -53.07
C GLN A 214 -36.83 7.95 -53.18
N GLN A 215 -35.68 8.48 -53.58
CA GLN A 215 -35.51 9.92 -53.80
C GLN A 215 -36.49 10.45 -54.86
N ARG A 216 -36.60 9.77 -56.01
CA ARG A 216 -37.57 10.14 -57.06
C ARG A 216 -39.02 10.05 -56.58
N ARG A 217 -39.36 9.05 -55.77
CA ARG A 217 -40.70 8.94 -55.17
C ARG A 217 -41.00 10.15 -54.29
N ILE A 218 -40.07 10.54 -53.42
CA ILE A 218 -40.22 11.69 -52.52
C ILE A 218 -40.37 13.00 -53.32
N GLU A 219 -39.55 13.20 -54.36
CA GLU A 219 -39.66 14.37 -55.25
C GLU A 219 -41.05 14.46 -55.91
N LEU A 220 -41.59 13.34 -56.39
CA LEU A 220 -42.91 13.28 -57.00
C LEU A 220 -44.04 13.51 -55.99
N GLU A 221 -43.96 12.92 -54.81
CA GLU A 221 -44.92 13.15 -53.71
C GLU A 221 -44.93 14.63 -53.28
N GLN A 222 -43.75 15.27 -53.19
CA GLN A 222 -43.64 16.70 -52.90
C GLN A 222 -44.22 17.58 -54.01
N ALA A 223 -43.95 17.24 -55.28
CA ALA A 223 -44.49 17.97 -56.43
C ALA A 223 -46.02 17.86 -56.50
N LEU A 224 -46.58 16.69 -56.22
CA LEU A 224 -48.02 16.45 -56.14
C LEU A 224 -48.66 17.22 -54.98
N ALA A 225 -48.03 17.22 -53.79
CA ALA A 225 -48.51 17.99 -52.64
C ALA A 225 -48.48 19.52 -52.87
N MET A 226 -47.48 20.03 -53.60
CA MET A 226 -47.43 21.44 -54.01
C MET A 226 -48.46 21.78 -55.10
N GLY A 227 -48.72 20.84 -56.02
CA GLY A 227 -49.80 20.97 -57.01
C GLY A 227 -51.18 21.07 -56.36
N SER A 228 -51.50 20.20 -55.40
CA SER A 228 -52.78 20.23 -54.68
C SER A 228 -52.99 21.49 -53.83
N LYS A 229 -51.92 22.14 -53.33
CA LYS A 229 -52.04 23.43 -52.63
C LYS A 229 -52.36 24.62 -53.55
N LYS A 230 -52.02 24.56 -54.84
CA LYS A 230 -52.34 25.62 -55.81
C LYS A 230 -53.80 25.60 -56.30
N PHE A 231 -54.53 24.50 -56.09
CA PHE A 231 -55.94 24.36 -56.47
C PHE A 231 -56.92 24.65 -55.32
N ASN A 232 -56.43 24.97 -54.12
CA ASN A 232 -57.24 25.19 -52.91
C ASN A 232 -57.22 26.65 -52.39
N ASN A 233 -56.87 27.62 -53.25
CA ASN A 233 -57.02 29.07 -53.00
C ASN A 233 -57.90 29.69 -54.07
#